data_AF-A0A7C2ER42-F1
#
_entry.id   AF-A0A7C2ER42-F1
#
_cell.length_a   1.000
_cell.length_b   1.000
_cell.length_c   1.000
_cell.angle_alpha   90.00
_cell.angle_beta   90.00
_cell.angle_gamma   90.00
#
_symmetry.space_group_name_H-M   'P 1'
#
loop_
_entity.id
_entity.type
_entity.pdbx_description
1 polymer ?
#
loop_
_entity_poly.entity_id
_entity_poly.type
_entity_poly.pdbx_seq_one_letter_code
_entity_poly.pdbx_strand_id
1 'polypeptide(L)'
;MIRPSLVGDPFANVPAGRFLNPAAFSTTSGITTVVNEAGQNVQFGNLGRNTFRGPSIWNTDLSVFKNAALPFTEFTKVQIGIEFFNLFNTTNLTVPNNNMNDVGNDPVRGPTGFGVFDGSFPGRVIQYRLKLLF
;
A
#
# COMPACT_ATOMS: atom_id res chain seq x y z
N MET A 1 -7.10 0.26 23.19
CA MET A 1 -7.59 -0.59 22.07
C MET A 1 -6.94 -1.95 22.18
N ILE A 2 -7.71 -3.01 21.92
CA ILE A 2 -7.28 -4.41 22.09
C ILE A 2 -6.79 -4.92 20.74
N ARG A 3 -5.68 -5.66 20.74
CA ARG A 3 -5.24 -6.36 19.54
C ARG A 3 -6.24 -7.49 19.26
N PRO A 4 -6.76 -7.62 18.05
CA PRO A 4 -7.76 -8.64 17.73
C PRO A 4 -7.16 -10.05 17.82
N SER A 5 -8.02 -11.03 17.99
CA SER A 5 -7.71 -12.44 17.82
C SER A 5 -8.10 -12.92 16.43
N LEU A 6 -7.28 -13.80 15.88
CA LEU A 6 -7.58 -14.55 14.67
C LEU A 6 -8.46 -15.75 15.04
N VAL A 7 -9.66 -15.79 14.48
CA VAL A 7 -10.71 -16.78 14.76
C VAL A 7 -11.13 -17.59 13.54
N GLY A 8 -10.59 -17.27 12.36
CA GLY A 8 -10.81 -17.99 11.10
C GLY A 8 -9.68 -17.74 10.11
N ASP A 9 -9.82 -18.21 8.88
CA ASP A 9 -8.85 -17.96 7.80
C ASP A 9 -9.02 -16.53 7.24
N PRO A 10 -7.99 -15.65 7.34
CA PRO A 10 -8.01 -14.30 6.78
C PRO A 10 -8.20 -14.22 5.27
N PHE A 11 -7.87 -15.28 4.52
CA PHE A 11 -7.86 -15.27 3.06
C PHE A 11 -9.03 -16.04 2.45
N ALA A 12 -9.83 -16.74 3.27
CA ALA A 12 -11.03 -17.40 2.81
C ALA A 12 -12.21 -16.42 2.77
N ASN A 13 -13.04 -16.49 1.71
CA ASN A 13 -14.27 -15.72 1.55
C ASN A 13 -14.06 -14.19 1.70
N VAL A 14 -12.96 -13.65 1.17
CA VAL A 14 -12.66 -12.22 1.24
C VAL A 14 -13.72 -11.44 0.44
N PRO A 15 -14.44 -10.49 1.07
CA PRO A 15 -15.40 -9.64 0.36
C PRO A 15 -14.72 -8.82 -0.74
N ALA A 16 -15.45 -8.53 -1.82
CA ALA A 16 -14.96 -7.69 -2.91
C ALA A 16 -14.47 -6.33 -2.39
N GLY A 17 -13.32 -5.87 -2.89
CA GLY A 17 -12.71 -4.60 -2.48
C GLY A 17 -11.91 -4.67 -1.17
N ARG A 18 -11.75 -5.86 -0.58
CA ARG A 18 -10.91 -6.06 0.61
C ARG A 18 -9.73 -6.98 0.32
N PHE A 19 -8.68 -6.81 1.09
CA PHE A 19 -7.48 -7.64 1.06
C PHE A 19 -7.55 -8.83 2.03
N LEU A 20 -8.25 -8.67 3.15
CA LEU A 20 -8.46 -9.70 4.17
C LEU A 20 -9.94 -9.80 4.50
N ASN A 21 -10.37 -10.99 4.91
CA ASN A 21 -11.70 -11.24 5.42
C ASN A 21 -11.82 -10.65 6.85
N PRO A 22 -12.66 -9.62 7.07
CA PRO A 22 -12.83 -9.02 8.39
C PRO A 22 -13.42 -9.98 9.43
N ALA A 23 -14.24 -10.94 8.99
CA ALA A 23 -14.88 -11.92 9.86
C ALA A 23 -13.89 -12.93 10.46
N ALA A 24 -12.67 -13.04 9.90
CA ALA A 24 -11.60 -13.84 10.48
C ALA A 24 -11.00 -13.24 11.76
N PHE A 25 -11.36 -11.99 12.10
CA PHE A 25 -10.82 -11.26 13.23
C PHE A 25 -11.91 -10.93 14.25
N SER A 26 -11.59 -11.10 15.54
CA SER A 26 -12.51 -10.79 16.65
C SER A 26 -11.83 -9.99 17.75
N THR A 27 -12.52 -8.99 18.28
CA THR A 27 -12.12 -8.24 19.48
C THR A 27 -12.82 -8.74 20.74
N THR A 28 -13.59 -9.82 20.64
CA THR A 28 -14.37 -10.39 21.74
C THR A 28 -14.07 -11.87 21.97
N SER A 29 -13.92 -12.65 20.90
CA SER A 29 -13.58 -14.07 20.97
C SER A 29 -12.07 -14.28 21.00
N GLY A 30 -11.59 -15.22 21.81
CA GLY A 30 -10.17 -15.54 21.92
C GLY A 30 -9.32 -14.42 22.55
N ILE A 31 -9.93 -13.52 23.31
CA ILE A 31 -9.24 -12.44 24.03
C ILE A 31 -8.88 -12.91 25.43
N THR A 32 -7.61 -12.78 25.79
CA THR A 32 -7.14 -13.01 27.15
C THR A 32 -7.24 -11.68 27.92
N THR A 33 -7.87 -11.73 29.10
CA THR A 33 -7.99 -10.58 30.01
C THR A 33 -7.16 -10.87 31.25
N VAL A 34 -6.25 -9.96 31.59
CA VAL A 34 -5.49 -10.00 32.85
C VAL A 34 -5.73 -8.71 33.62
N VAL A 35 -5.56 -8.73 34.93
CA VAL A 35 -5.65 -7.54 35.78
C VAL A 35 -4.23 -7.10 36.12
N ASN A 36 -3.89 -5.83 35.87
CA ASN A 36 -2.59 -5.30 36.28
C ASN A 36 -2.56 -5.01 37.79
N GLU A 37 -1.37 -4.66 38.32
CA GLU A 37 -1.20 -4.34 39.75
C GLU A 37 -2.05 -3.14 40.21
N ALA A 38 -2.48 -2.27 39.29
CA ALA A 38 -3.38 -1.15 39.56
C ALA A 38 -4.87 -1.52 39.51
N GLY A 39 -5.22 -2.80 39.36
CA GLY A 39 -6.61 -3.26 39.30
C GLY A 39 -7.31 -3.03 37.95
N GLN A 40 -6.59 -2.66 36.90
CA GLN A 40 -7.13 -2.39 35.58
C GLN A 40 -7.12 -3.65 34.69
N ASN A 41 -8.21 -3.87 33.97
CA ASN A 41 -8.31 -4.93 32.97
C ASN A 41 -7.44 -4.60 31.75
N VAL A 42 -6.49 -5.47 31.44
CA VAL A 42 -5.65 -5.44 30.25
C VAL A 42 -6.05 -6.62 29.37
N GLN A 43 -6.44 -6.33 28.14
CA GLN A 43 -6.94 -7.31 27.20
C GLN A 43 -6.02 -7.45 26.01
N PHE A 44 -5.74 -8.68 25.58
CA PHE A 44 -4.90 -8.99 24.42
C PHE A 44 -5.44 -10.17 23.63
N GLY A 45 -5.47 -10.03 22.31
CA GLY A 45 -5.76 -11.12 21.38
C GLY A 45 -4.52 -11.91 20.97
N ASN A 46 -4.77 -13.02 20.27
CA ASN A 46 -3.75 -14.00 19.88
C ASN A 46 -3.00 -13.66 18.59
N LEU A 47 -3.42 -12.63 17.83
CA LEU A 47 -2.79 -12.27 16.57
C LEU A 47 -1.34 -11.80 16.82
N GLY A 48 -0.40 -12.20 15.96
CA GLY A 48 0.99 -11.73 16.02
C GLY A 48 1.16 -10.27 15.56
N ARG A 49 2.28 -9.65 15.90
CA ARG A 49 2.62 -8.32 15.37
C ARG A 49 3.19 -8.49 13.96
N ASN A 50 2.78 -7.64 13.03
CA ASN A 50 3.23 -7.67 11.63
C ASN A 50 3.01 -9.02 10.93
N THR A 51 1.92 -9.73 11.27
CA THR A 51 1.59 -11.06 10.73
C THR A 51 1.25 -11.03 9.23
N PHE A 52 0.74 -9.90 8.74
CA PHE A 52 0.34 -9.76 7.34
C PHE A 52 1.30 -8.87 6.56
N ARG A 53 1.43 -9.17 5.27
CA ARG A 53 2.17 -8.36 4.30
C ARG A 53 1.17 -7.77 3.32
N GLY A 54 1.43 -6.53 2.89
CA GLY A 54 0.62 -5.87 1.86
C GLY A 54 0.75 -6.52 0.48
N PRO A 55 -0.03 -6.04 -0.50
CA PRO A 55 0.07 -6.51 -1.88
C PRO A 55 1.46 -6.25 -2.47
N SER A 56 1.86 -7.09 -3.42
CA SER A 56 3.08 -6.86 -4.19
C SER A 56 2.95 -5.64 -5.09
N ILE A 57 4.05 -4.90 -5.22
CA ILE A 57 4.16 -3.73 -6.09
C ILE A 57 5.07 -4.11 -7.26
N TRP A 58 4.60 -3.87 -8.48
CA TRP A 58 5.35 -4.12 -9.70
C TRP A 58 5.42 -2.84 -10.52
N ASN A 59 6.63 -2.35 -10.74
CA ASN A 59 6.87 -1.14 -11.50
C ASN A 59 8.00 -1.35 -12.51
N THR A 60 7.81 -0.84 -13.72
CA THR A 60 8.82 -0.85 -14.78
C THR A 60 9.03 0.57 -15.25
N ASP A 61 10.24 1.07 -15.05
CA ASP A 61 10.63 2.42 -15.46
C ASP A 61 11.57 2.36 -16.66
N LEU A 62 11.38 3.29 -17.60
CA LEU A 62 12.15 3.36 -18.84
C LEU A 62 12.62 4.78 -19.08
N SER A 63 13.93 4.96 -19.27
CA SER A 63 14.50 6.25 -19.66
C SER A 63 15.25 6.11 -20.99
N VAL A 64 14.93 6.99 -21.95
CA VAL A 64 15.55 7.05 -23.27
C VAL A 64 16.22 8.40 -23.43
N PHE A 65 17.51 8.39 -23.75
CA PHE A 65 18.31 9.60 -23.93
C PHE A 65 18.98 9.64 -25.29
N LYS A 66 19.01 10.82 -25.89
CA LYS A 66 19.78 11.11 -27.10
C LYS A 66 20.68 12.31 -26.85
N ASN A 67 21.97 12.12 -27.10
CA ASN A 67 22.95 13.19 -27.15
C ASN A 67 23.14 13.63 -28.60
N ALA A 68 22.98 14.91 -28.88
CA ALA A 68 23.23 15.54 -30.16
C ALA A 68 24.36 16.57 -30.00
N ALA A 69 25.38 16.50 -30.86
CA ALA A 69 26.41 17.54 -30.93
C ALA A 69 25.81 18.83 -31.49
N LEU A 70 26.17 19.97 -30.91
CA LEU A 70 25.78 21.26 -31.48
C LEU A 70 26.68 21.58 -32.68
N PRO A 71 26.11 21.98 -33.83
CA PRO A 71 26.91 22.25 -35.03
C PRO A 71 27.79 23.50 -34.90
N PHE A 72 27.55 24.34 -33.89
CA PHE A 72 28.23 25.62 -33.71
C PHE A 72 29.40 25.56 -32.71
N THR A 73 29.58 24.45 -31.98
CA THR A 73 30.66 24.31 -30.99
C THR A 73 31.17 22.86 -30.93
N GLU A 74 32.48 22.69 -30.83
CA GLU A 74 33.11 21.36 -30.90
C GLU A 74 33.02 20.58 -29.58
N PHE A 75 32.79 21.29 -28.47
CA PHE A 75 32.77 20.73 -27.12
C PHE A 75 31.37 20.64 -26.50
N THR A 76 30.36 21.30 -27.07
CA THR A 76 29.01 21.35 -26.48
C THR A 76 28.06 20.33 -27.11
N LYS A 77 27.31 19.63 -26.26
CA LYS A 77 26.26 18.69 -26.68
C LYS A 77 24.95 19.03 -25.98
N VAL A 78 23.83 18.80 -26.66
CA VAL A 78 22.50 18.82 -26.06
C VAL A 78 22.04 17.39 -25.84
N GLN A 79 21.61 17.09 -24.62
CA GLN A 79 20.97 15.84 -24.26
C GLN A 79 19.45 16.04 -24.15
N ILE A 80 18.71 15.30 -24.96
CA ILE A 80 17.27 15.21 -24.93
C ILE A 80 16.91 13.87 -24.27
N GLY A 81 16.01 13.91 -23.30
CA GLY A 81 15.55 12.73 -22.57
C GLY A 81 14.03 12.65 -22.50
N ILE A 82 13.52 11.42 -22.53
CA ILE A 82 12.16 11.09 -22.15
C ILE A 82 12.20 9.96 -21.13
N GLU A 83 11.44 10.11 -20.05
CA GLU A 83 11.41 9.19 -18.92
C GLU A 83 9.97 8.76 -18.67
N PHE A 84 9.74 7.45 -18.63
CA PHE A 84 8.47 6.81 -18.33
C PHE A 84 8.57 6.14 -16.96
N PHE A 85 7.82 6.63 -16.00
CA PHE A 85 7.60 5.95 -14.73
C PHE A 85 6.31 5.15 -14.82
N ASN A 86 6.34 3.88 -14.39
CA ASN A 86 5.22 2.95 -14.57
C ASN A 86 4.81 2.79 -16.05
N LEU A 87 5.76 2.31 -16.86
CA LEU A 87 5.63 2.16 -18.32
C LEU A 87 4.36 1.42 -18.74
N PHE A 88 4.03 0.32 -18.05
CA PHE A 88 2.86 -0.52 -18.32
C PHE A 88 1.57 -0.02 -17.68
N ASN A 89 1.61 1.08 -16.92
CA ASN A 89 0.47 1.63 -16.19
C ASN A 89 -0.19 0.60 -15.25
N THR A 90 0.62 -0.20 -14.57
CA THR A 90 0.16 -1.18 -13.57
C THR A 90 -0.37 -0.44 -12.35
N THR A 91 -1.58 -0.77 -11.90
CA THR A 91 -2.14 -0.21 -10.66
C THR A 91 -1.50 -0.87 -9.45
N ASN A 92 -0.65 -0.12 -8.75
CA ASN A 92 -0.08 -0.55 -7.48
C ASN A 92 -0.90 0.03 -6.34
N LEU A 93 -1.47 -0.82 -5.49
CA LEU A 93 -2.29 -0.41 -4.35
C LEU A 93 -1.42 -0.19 -3.10
N THR A 94 -1.83 0.73 -2.25
CA THR A 94 -1.17 0.94 -0.96
C THR A 94 -1.48 -0.20 0.01
N VAL A 95 -0.86 -0.17 1.19
CA VAL A 95 -1.24 -1.10 2.26
C VAL A 95 -2.70 -0.86 2.64
N PRO A 96 -3.54 -1.90 2.70
CA PRO A 96 -4.92 -1.77 3.14
C PRO A 96 -5.00 -1.23 4.58
N ASN A 97 -6.10 -0.57 4.89
CA ASN A 97 -6.41 -0.10 6.22
C ASN A 97 -6.25 -1.22 7.25
N ASN A 98 -5.35 -1.02 8.20
CA ASN A 98 -5.05 -2.00 9.25
C ASN A 98 -5.76 -1.69 10.58
N ASN A 99 -6.62 -0.66 10.60
CA ASN A 99 -7.38 -0.27 11.76
C ASN A 99 -8.74 -0.99 11.80
N MET A 100 -8.85 -1.98 12.66
CA MET A 100 -10.09 -2.74 12.86
C MET A 100 -11.24 -1.94 13.46
N ASN A 101 -10.96 -0.80 14.10
CA ASN A 101 -11.98 0.06 14.67
C ASN A 101 -12.41 1.17 13.71
N ASP A 102 -11.85 1.21 12.51
CA ASP A 102 -12.27 2.17 11.51
C ASP A 102 -13.68 1.82 11.04
N VAL A 103 -14.64 2.69 11.36
CA VAL A 103 -16.05 2.52 11.03
C VAL A 103 -16.25 3.14 9.66
N GLY A 104 -16.31 2.29 8.64
CA GLY A 104 -16.48 2.71 7.26
C GLY A 104 -17.96 2.95 6.98
N ASN A 105 -18.34 4.14 6.53
CA ASN A 105 -19.68 4.39 5.96
C ASN A 105 -19.66 4.22 4.43
N ASP A 106 -18.95 3.20 3.93
CA ASP A 106 -18.86 2.94 2.50
C ASP A 106 -19.97 1.97 2.08
N PRO A 107 -20.96 2.40 1.27
CA PRO A 107 -22.07 1.56 0.84
C PRO A 107 -21.66 0.39 -0.06
N VAL A 108 -20.46 0.43 -0.65
CA VAL A 108 -19.90 -0.65 -1.50
C VAL A 108 -18.96 -1.54 -0.69
N ARG A 109 -18.19 -0.98 0.24
CA ARG A 109 -17.11 -1.71 0.94
C ARG A 109 -17.51 -2.24 2.31
N GLY A 110 -18.68 -1.85 2.84
CA GLY A 110 -19.26 -2.34 4.09
C GLY A 110 -18.93 -1.49 5.32
N PRO A 111 -19.43 -1.87 6.51
CA PRO A 111 -19.48 -1.00 7.70
C PRO A 111 -18.13 -0.76 8.39
N THR A 112 -17.06 -1.40 7.92
CA THR A 112 -15.71 -1.26 8.52
C THR A 112 -14.70 -0.90 7.44
N GLY A 113 -13.79 0.04 7.72
CA GLY A 113 -12.69 0.42 6.83
C GLY A 113 -11.60 -0.66 6.77
N PHE A 114 -11.55 -1.57 7.74
CA PHE A 114 -10.52 -2.59 7.84
C PHE A 114 -10.37 -3.47 6.59
N GLY A 115 -9.14 -3.62 6.12
CA GLY A 115 -8.80 -4.45 4.98
C GLY A 115 -9.14 -3.81 3.62
N VAL A 116 -9.64 -2.58 3.57
CA VAL A 116 -9.89 -1.83 2.33
C VAL A 116 -8.62 -1.13 1.86
N PHE A 117 -8.42 -1.04 0.55
CA PHE A 117 -7.36 -0.21 -0.03
C PHE A 117 -7.76 1.27 -0.01
N ASP A 118 -7.04 2.08 0.76
CA ASP A 118 -7.32 3.51 0.92
C ASP A 118 -6.58 4.39 -0.11
N GLY A 119 -5.80 3.79 -1.00
CA GLY A 119 -5.12 4.52 -2.05
C GLY A 119 -4.39 3.62 -3.05
N SER A 120 -3.88 4.27 -4.07
CA SER A 120 -2.96 3.68 -5.05
C SER A 120 -1.73 4.57 -5.18
N PHE A 121 -0.61 3.96 -5.56
CA PHE A 121 0.55 4.69 -6.03
C PHE A 121 0.22 5.44 -7.34
N PRO A 122 1.04 6.44 -7.73
CA PRO A 122 0.86 7.14 -8.99
C PRO A 122 0.76 6.19 -10.19
N GLY A 123 -0.12 6.54 -11.12
CA GLY A 123 -0.18 5.89 -12.43
C GLY A 123 1.04 6.24 -13.30
N ARG A 124 0.95 5.95 -14.59
CA ARG A 124 2.04 6.28 -15.52
C ARG A 124 2.33 7.79 -15.55
N VAL A 125 3.60 8.13 -15.36
CA VAL A 125 4.10 9.51 -15.47
C VAL A 125 5.12 9.57 -16.60
N ILE A 126 4.97 10.55 -17.48
CA ILE A 126 5.92 10.80 -18.58
C ILE A 126 6.57 12.15 -18.33
N GLN A 127 7.89 12.18 -18.34
CA GLN A 127 8.68 13.40 -18.14
C GLN A 127 9.64 13.61 -19.29
N TYR A 128 9.88 14.87 -19.60
CA TYR A 128 10.82 15.30 -20.62
C TYR A 128 11.99 16.01 -19.93
N ARG A 129 13.20 15.77 -20.42
CA ARG A 129 14.42 16.40 -19.92
C ARG A 129 15.21 17.03 -21.04
N LEU A 130 15.72 18.22 -20.79
CA LEU A 130 16.71 18.89 -21.63
C LEU A 130 17.93 19.23 -20.78
N LYS A 131 19.13 18.85 -21.23
CA LYS A 131 20.38 19.17 -20.54
C LYS A 131 21.43 19.64 -21.55
N LEU A 132 22.10 20.75 -21.22
CA LEU A 132 23.29 21.22 -21.93
C LEU A 132 24.55 20.60 -21.30
N LEU A 133 25.44 20.09 -22.14
CA LEU A 133 26.73 19.48 -21.76
C LEU A 133 27.83 20.33 -22.38
N PHE A 134 28.77 20.81 -21.58
CA PHE A 134 29.90 21.66 -21.99
C PHE A 134 31.18 21.18 -21.34
#